data_AF-X1F9H0-F1
#
_entry.id   AF-X1F9H0-F1
#
_cell.length_a   1.000
_cell.length_b   1.000
_cell.length_c   1.000
_cell.angle_alpha   90.00
_cell.angle_beta   90.00
_cell.angle_gamma   90.00
#
_symmetry.space_group_name_H-M   'P 1'
#
loop_
_entity.id
_entity.type
_entity.pdbx_description
1 polymer ?
#
loop_
_entity_poly.entity_id
_entity_poly.type
_entity_poly.pdbx_seq_one_letter_code
_entity_poly.pdbx_strand_id
1 'polypeptide(L)'
;RPEFALAKIKPSFIAVDNAVPLDDAVLIFNDVFQTAAAPAADVTVPRLKINVSTLACVSLRDELKDIRFLGKAEVIRSALHANCHITLAYDFE
;
A
#
# COMPACT_ATOMS: atom_id res chain seq x y z
N ARG A 1 -22.83 13.53 -13.92
CA ARG A 1 -21.35 13.69 -13.86
C ARG A 1 -20.81 12.32 -13.49
N PRO A 2 -19.83 11.74 -14.21
CA PRO A 2 -19.41 10.38 -13.95
C PRO A 2 -18.81 10.34 -12.56
N GLU A 3 -19.47 9.61 -11.67
CA GLU A 3 -18.89 9.15 -10.43
C GLU A 3 -17.66 8.35 -10.85
N PHE A 4 -16.46 8.82 -10.54
CA PHE A 4 -15.28 7.98 -10.65
C PHE A 4 -15.47 6.88 -9.62
N ALA A 5 -16.14 5.80 -10.02
CA ALA A 5 -16.07 4.53 -9.34
C ALA A 5 -14.60 4.13 -9.46
N LEU A 6 -13.79 4.52 -8.47
CA LEU A 6 -12.48 3.97 -8.30
C LEU A 6 -12.71 2.48 -8.14
N ALA A 7 -12.32 1.72 -9.16
CA ALA A 7 -12.45 0.27 -9.16
C ALA A 7 -11.82 -0.23 -7.86
N LYS A 8 -12.55 -1.07 -7.13
CA LYS A 8 -12.10 -1.46 -5.79
C LYS A 8 -10.89 -2.35 -5.99
N ILE A 9 -9.78 -2.02 -5.33
CA ILE A 9 -8.55 -2.78 -5.45
C ILE A 9 -8.50 -3.77 -4.30
N LYS A 10 -8.49 -5.06 -4.63
CA LYS A 10 -8.29 -6.13 -3.67
C LYS A 10 -6.87 -6.70 -3.82
N PRO A 11 -5.96 -6.46 -2.87
CA PRO A 11 -4.63 -7.04 -2.90
C PRO A 11 -4.72 -8.57 -2.76
N SER A 12 -4.12 -9.30 -3.69
CA SER A 12 -4.05 -10.76 -3.66
C SER A 12 -2.67 -11.26 -3.24
N PHE A 13 -1.63 -10.44 -3.43
CA PHE A 13 -0.28 -10.75 -3.01
C PHE A 13 0.53 -9.49 -2.76
N ILE A 14 1.29 -9.48 -1.67
CA ILE A 14 2.33 -8.48 -1.40
C ILE A 14 3.63 -9.21 -1.14
N ALA A 15 4.66 -8.89 -1.92
CA ALA A 15 6.04 -9.24 -1.62
C ALA A 15 6.86 -7.98 -1.37
N VAL A 16 7.64 -8.01 -0.31
CA VAL A 16 8.60 -6.98 0.03
C VAL A 16 9.96 -7.64 0.16
N ASP A 17 10.87 -7.19 -0.69
CA ASP A 17 12.28 -7.55 -0.65
C ASP A 17 13.07 -6.33 -0.15
N ASN A 18 13.66 -6.46 1.04
CA ASN A 18 14.50 -5.41 1.63
C ASN A 18 15.97 -5.72 1.29
N ALA A 19 16.46 -5.18 0.18
CA ALA A 19 17.73 -5.58 -0.41
C ALA A 19 18.97 -4.95 0.26
N VAL A 20 18.82 -4.11 1.29
CA VAL A 20 19.95 -3.44 1.97
C VAL A 20 19.98 -3.79 3.46
N PRO A 21 21.13 -4.25 4.00
CA PRO A 21 21.17 -4.98 5.28
C PRO A 21 21.13 -4.10 6.55
N LEU A 22 20.77 -2.82 6.46
CA LEU A 22 21.12 -1.85 7.52
C LEU A 22 19.93 -1.20 8.24
N ASP A 23 18.74 -1.12 7.63
CA ASP A 23 17.55 -0.56 8.28
C ASP A 23 16.27 -1.36 8.05
N ASP A 24 15.49 -1.53 9.11
CA ASP A 24 14.14 -2.07 9.03
C ASP A 24 13.25 -1.08 8.25
N ALA A 25 12.46 -1.59 7.32
CA ALA A 25 11.55 -0.79 6.52
C ALA A 25 10.13 -0.87 7.08
N VAL A 26 9.52 0.29 7.29
CA VAL A 26 8.10 0.39 7.61
C VAL A 26 7.36 0.82 6.35
N LEU A 27 6.50 -0.07 5.86
CA LEU A 27 5.63 0.19 4.73
C LEU A 27 4.21 0.47 5.21
N ILE A 28 3.61 1.53 4.68
CA ILE A 28 2.24 1.89 4.96
C ILE A 28 1.48 1.92 3.64
N PHE A 29 0.50 1.02 3.50
CA PHE A 29 -0.43 1.02 2.39
C PHE A 29 -1.61 1.92 2.76
N ASN A 30 -1.83 2.92 1.93
CA ASN A 30 -2.84 3.93 2.10
C ASN A 30 -3.91 3.82 1.02
N ASP A 31 -5.11 4.18 1.44
CA ASP A 31 -6.26 4.42 0.59
C ASP A 31 -6.40 5.93 0.41
N VAL A 32 -6.15 6.41 -0.81
CA VAL A 32 -6.19 7.85 -1.12
C VAL A 32 -7.51 8.19 -1.81
N PHE A 33 -8.30 9.03 -1.15
CA PHE A 33 -9.57 9.53 -1.67
C PHE A 33 -9.42 10.97 -2.11
N GLN A 34 -9.79 11.25 -3.36
CA GLN A 34 -9.95 12.63 -3.81
C GLN A 34 -11.32 13.15 -3.42
N THR A 35 -11.34 14.18 -2.59
CA THR A 35 -12.58 14.88 -2.25
C THR A 35 -12.98 15.81 -3.39
N ALA A 36 -14.28 15.85 -3.72
CA ALA A 36 -14.81 16.70 -4.78
C ALA A 36 -14.95 18.18 -4.38
N ALA A 37 -14.59 18.55 -3.15
CA ALA A 37 -14.65 19.92 -2.65
C ALA A 37 -13.42 20.71 -3.11
N ALA A 38 -13.58 22.00 -3.45
CA ALA A 38 -12.45 22.85 -3.80
C ALA A 38 -11.91 23.60 -2.56
N PRO A 39 -10.58 23.60 -2.31
CA PRO A 39 -9.53 22.86 -3.03
C PRO A 39 -9.63 21.35 -2.77
N ALA A 40 -9.46 20.55 -3.83
CA ALA A 40 -9.48 19.10 -3.72
C ALA A 40 -8.32 18.66 -2.84
N ALA A 41 -8.63 18.23 -1.62
CA ALA A 41 -7.67 17.66 -0.70
C ALA A 41 -7.73 16.13 -0.85
N ASP A 42 -6.55 15.53 -0.99
CA ASP A 42 -6.38 14.09 -0.88
C ASP A 42 -6.55 13.70 0.59
N VAL A 43 -7.49 12.81 0.86
CA VAL A 43 -7.69 12.21 2.18
C VAL A 43 -7.04 10.83 2.14
N THR A 44 -5.96 10.69 2.88
CA THR A 44 -5.17 9.46 2.96
C THR A 44 -5.56 8.67 4.21
N VAL A 45 -6.06 7.45 4.03
CA VAL A 45 -6.42 6.55 5.13
C VAL A 45 -5.46 5.36 5.16
N PRO A 46 -4.66 5.17 6.23
CA PRO A 46 -3.79 4.01 6.34
C PRO A 46 -4.60 2.73 6.53
N ARG A 47 -4.33 1.70 5.72
CA ARG A 47 -5.02 0.39 5.75
C ARG A 47 -4.15 -0.72 6.30
N LEU A 48 -2.89 -0.77 5.88
CA LEU A 48 -1.96 -1.82 6.27
C LEU A 48 -0.61 -1.22 6.60
N LYS A 49 -0.03 -1.65 7.72
CA LYS A 49 1.34 -1.33 8.10
C LYS A 49 2.13 -2.63 8.19
N ILE A 50 3.23 -2.71 7.46
CA ILE A 50 4.15 -3.86 7.48
C ILE A 50 5.50 -3.37 7.97
N ASN A 51 6.04 -4.04 8.99
CA ASN A 51 7.43 -3.88 9.38
C ASN A 51 8.22 -5.01 8.72
N VAL A 52 9.19 -4.66 7.90
CA VAL A 52 10.04 -5.59 7.15
C VAL A 52 11.44 -5.46 7.68
N SER A 53 11.99 -6.55 8.21
CA SER A 53 13.35 -6.55 8.76
C SER A 53 14.40 -6.52 7.65
N THR A 54 15.58 -5.98 7.94
CA THR A 54 16.77 -6.01 7.07
C THR A 54 17.18 -7.39 6.58
N LEU A 55 16.91 -8.43 7.37
CA LEU A 55 17.30 -9.81 7.08
C LEU A 55 16.16 -10.65 6.50
N ALA A 56 14.99 -10.05 6.27
CA ALA A 56 13.78 -10.79 5.94
C ALA A 56 13.08 -10.23 4.70
N CYS A 57 12.78 -11.11 3.76
CA CYS A 57 11.73 -10.87 2.77
C CYS A 57 10.39 -11.20 3.42
N VAL A 58 9.39 -10.33 3.22
CA VAL A 58 8.02 -10.58 3.71
C VAL A 58 7.12 -10.84 2.52
N SER A 59 6.39 -11.95 2.55
CA SER A 59 5.36 -12.28 1.58
C SER A 59 4.03 -12.51 2.29
N LEU A 60 3.00 -11.74 1.92
CA LEU A 60 1.65 -11.85 2.47
C LEU A 60 0.68 -12.30 1.37
N ARG A 61 -0.22 -13.22 1.71
CA ARG A 61 -1.25 -13.75 0.81
C ARG A 61 -2.58 -13.84 1.54
N ASP A 62 -2.70 -14.79 2.45
CA ASP A 62 -3.96 -15.09 3.14
C ASP A 62 -4.36 -13.98 4.12
N GLU A 63 -3.38 -13.21 4.61
CA GLU A 63 -3.56 -12.05 5.48
C GLU A 63 -4.20 -10.87 4.76
N LEU A 64 -4.22 -10.88 3.42
CA LEU A 64 -4.73 -9.79 2.59
C LEU A 64 -6.22 -9.94 2.26
N LYS A 65 -6.85 -11.08 2.59
CA LYS A 65 -8.25 -11.39 2.24
C LYS A 65 -9.26 -10.36 2.76
N ASP A 66 -8.94 -9.72 3.89
CA ASP A 66 -9.79 -8.75 4.58
C ASP A 66 -9.45 -7.29 4.23
N ILE A 67 -8.41 -7.07 3.41
CA ILE A 67 -7.96 -5.74 3.02
C ILE A 67 -8.60 -5.37 1.69
N ARG A 68 -9.19 -4.18 1.62
CA ARG A 68 -9.77 -3.62 0.40
C ARG A 68 -9.45 -2.13 0.35
N PHE A 69 -8.93 -1.67 -0.79
CA PHE A 69 -8.75 -0.25 -1.06
C PHE A 69 -9.92 0.23 -1.91
N LEU A 70 -10.60 1.27 -1.43
CA LEU A 70 -11.80 1.80 -2.07
C LEU A 70 -11.47 2.98 -2.99
N GLY A 71 -10.32 3.61 -2.79
CA GLY A 71 -9.73 4.64 -3.62
C GLY A 71 -8.40 4.18 -4.21
N LYS A 72 -7.47 5.12 -4.39
CA LYS A 72 -6.14 4.81 -4.97
C LYS A 72 -5.25 4.17 -3.91
N ALA A 73 -4.69 3.01 -4.22
CA ALA A 73 -3.67 2.38 -3.40
C ALA A 73 -2.33 3.12 -3.55
N GLU A 74 -1.77 3.59 -2.43
CA GLU A 74 -0.44 4.19 -2.36
C GLU A 74 0.39 3.49 -1.29
N VAL A 75 1.68 3.28 -1.52
CA VAL A 75 2.59 2.70 -0.53
C VAL A 75 3.65 3.72 -0.16
N ILE A 76 3.64 4.14 1.11
CA ILE A 76 4.62 5.07 1.65
C ILE A 76 5.64 4.30 2.48
N ARG A 77 6.92 4.61 2.26
CA ARG A 77 8.04 4.13 3.08
C ARG A 77 8.33 5.15 4.16
N SER A 78 8.36 4.74 5.43
CA SER A 78 8.66 5.67 6.53
C SER A 78 10.17 5.93 6.71
N ALA A 79 11.04 5.06 6.18
CA ALA A 79 12.48 5.21 6.23
C ALA A 79 13.03 5.57 4.83
N LEU A 80 13.83 6.65 4.77
CA LEU A 80 14.35 7.26 3.54
C LEU A 80 15.43 6.42 2.82
N HIS A 81 15.96 5.37 3.46
CA HIS A 81 17.17 4.67 3.00
C HIS A 81 16.99 3.20 2.65
N ALA A 82 15.77 2.66 2.69
CA ALA A 82 15.52 1.27 2.34
C ALA A 82 15.36 1.12 0.82
N ASN A 83 16.32 0.46 0.16
CA ASN A 83 16.14 -0.14 -1.17
C ASN A 83 15.20 -1.35 -1.03
N CYS A 84 13.92 -1.06 -0.77
CA CYS A 84 12.85 -2.05 -0.74
C CYS A 84 12.18 -2.16 -2.10
N HIS A 85 12.16 -3.36 -2.66
CA HIS A 85 11.34 -3.69 -3.81
C HIS A 85 9.99 -4.20 -3.33
N ILE A 86 8.93 -3.49 -3.70
CA ILE A 86 7.56 -3.81 -3.29
C ILE A 86 6.82 -4.27 -4.53
N THR A 87 6.40 -5.52 -4.53
CA THR A 87 5.56 -6.10 -5.57
C THR A 87 4.16 -6.31 -5.00
N LEU A 88 3.17 -5.65 -5.60
CA LEU A 88 1.76 -5.79 -5.25
C LEU A 88 1.02 -6.41 -6.44
N ALA A 89 0.46 -7.60 -6.24
CA ALA A 89 -0.56 -8.13 -7.14
C ALA A 89 -1.94 -7.81 -6.57
N TYR A 90 -2.85 -7.41 -7.44
CA TYR A 90 -4.19 -7.01 -7.06
C TYR A 90 -5.20 -7.34 -8.16
N ASP A 91 -6.44 -7.48 -7.74
CA ASP A 91 -7.59 -7.66 -8.61
C ASP A 91 -8.47 -6.40 -8.54
N PHE A 92 -9.05 -6.02 -9.68
CA PHE A 92 -10.09 -4.99 -9.73
C PHE A 92 -11.45 -5.65 -9.52
N GLU A 93 -12.20 -5.17 -8.52
CA GLU A 93 -13.63 -5.46 -8.31
C GLU A 93 -14.52 -4.34 -8.90
#